data_AF-A0A5A9NPC6-F1
#
_entry.id   AF-A0A5A9NPC6-F1
#
_cell.length_a   1.000
_cell.length_b   1.000
_cell.length_c   1.000
_cell.angle_alpha   90.00
_cell.angle_beta   90.00
_cell.angle_gamma   90.00
#
_symmetry.space_group_name_H-M   'P 1'
#
loop_
_entity.id
_entity.type
_entity.pdbx_description
1 polymer ?
#
loop_
_entity_poly.entity_id
_entity_poly.type
_entity_poly.pdbx_seq_one_letter_code
_entity_poly.pdbx_strand_id
1 'polypeptide(L)'
;MADEADMRNELSDMQARADQLGDESKDAGIRTLVMLDEQGEQLERVEDGMNHINKDMMEAEKSLKDVGKCCGLVCPCDKLKGGGQSWGNNQDGVVSSQPARVVDEREQMAISGGFIRRVTDDARENEMDENLEQVGGIIGNLRHMALDMGNEIDTQNRQIDRIMDMADSNKTRIDEANQRATKMLGSG
;
A
#
# COMPACT_ATOMS: atom_id res chain seq x y z
N MET A 1 6.91 -51.08 20.69
CA MET A 1 8.15 -50.84 19.92
C MET A 1 7.86 -50.40 18.50
N ALA A 2 6.93 -51.03 17.76
CA ALA A 2 6.52 -50.55 16.43
C ALA A 2 5.83 -49.17 16.48
N ASP A 3 4.87 -48.97 17.39
CA ASP A 3 4.12 -47.71 17.49
C ASP A 3 4.96 -46.47 17.88
N GLU A 4 6.07 -46.68 18.61
CA GLU A 4 6.94 -45.58 19.05
C GLU A 4 7.88 -45.12 17.93
N ALA A 5 8.30 -46.03 17.04
CA ALA A 5 9.10 -45.68 15.88
C ALA A 5 8.25 -44.99 14.80
N ASP A 6 7.00 -45.41 14.62
CA ASP A 6 6.07 -44.80 13.67
C ASP A 6 5.73 -43.34 14.08
N MET A 7 5.41 -43.10 15.35
CA MET A 7 5.16 -41.74 15.84
C MET A 7 6.37 -40.81 15.73
N ARG A 8 7.61 -41.33 15.86
CA ARG A 8 8.84 -40.53 15.66
C ARG A 8 9.00 -40.11 14.20
N ASN A 9 8.73 -41.01 13.27
CA ASN A 9 8.79 -40.70 11.84
C ASN A 9 7.71 -39.67 11.47
N GLU A 10 6.46 -39.85 11.95
CA GLU A 10 5.38 -38.91 11.66
C GLU A 10 5.65 -37.49 12.19
N LEU A 11 6.20 -37.37 13.41
CA LEU A 11 6.46 -36.07 14.01
C LEU A 11 7.69 -35.37 13.38
N SER A 12 8.73 -36.13 13.05
CA SER A 12 9.87 -35.62 12.28
C SER A 12 9.45 -35.17 10.88
N ASP A 13 8.59 -35.94 10.21
CA ASP A 13 8.04 -35.59 8.90
C ASP A 13 7.16 -34.33 8.97
N MET A 14 6.34 -34.19 10.01
CA MET A 14 5.55 -32.98 10.25
C MET A 14 6.44 -31.76 10.46
N GLN A 15 7.52 -31.89 11.22
CA GLN A 15 8.47 -30.81 11.46
C GLN A 15 9.18 -30.40 10.17
N ALA A 16 9.71 -31.37 9.41
CA ALA A 16 10.38 -31.10 8.14
C ALA A 16 9.46 -30.37 7.15
N ARG A 17 8.16 -30.71 7.14
CA ARG A 17 7.16 -29.99 6.36
C ARG A 17 6.91 -28.58 6.89
N ALA A 18 6.84 -28.38 8.19
CA ALA A 18 6.63 -27.07 8.79
C ALA A 18 7.80 -26.11 8.49
N ASP A 19 9.03 -26.61 8.58
CA ASP A 19 10.23 -25.84 8.25
C ASP A 19 10.28 -25.50 6.76
N GLN A 20 10.04 -26.48 5.89
CA GLN A 20 9.97 -26.25 4.45
C GLN A 20 8.91 -25.20 4.09
N LEU A 21 7.68 -25.33 4.61
CA LEU A 21 6.62 -24.36 4.37
C LEU A 21 6.96 -22.99 4.96
N GLY A 22 7.66 -22.96 6.09
CA GLY A 22 8.15 -21.75 6.73
C GLY A 22 9.12 -20.97 5.85
N ASP A 23 10.13 -21.65 5.33
CA ASP A 23 11.14 -21.07 4.44
C ASP A 23 10.51 -20.62 3.10
N GLU A 24 9.66 -21.45 2.49
CA GLU A 24 8.93 -21.09 1.28
C GLU A 24 8.03 -19.85 1.50
N SER A 25 7.34 -19.78 2.64
CA SER A 25 6.48 -18.64 2.99
C SER A 25 7.30 -17.38 3.24
N LYS A 26 8.47 -17.50 3.86
CA LYS A 26 9.38 -16.38 4.09
C LYS A 26 9.91 -15.83 2.77
N ASP A 27 10.35 -16.69 1.87
CA ASP A 27 10.84 -16.28 0.55
C ASP A 27 9.74 -15.60 -0.28
N ALA A 28 8.52 -16.16 -0.26
CA ALA A 28 7.36 -15.54 -0.90
C ALA A 28 7.01 -14.18 -0.27
N GLY A 29 7.07 -14.08 1.07
CA GLY A 29 6.85 -12.85 1.82
C GLY A 29 7.87 -11.76 1.47
N ILE A 30 9.16 -12.10 1.40
CA ILE A 30 10.23 -11.15 1.01
C ILE A 30 10.00 -10.64 -0.41
N ARG A 31 9.69 -11.53 -1.36
CA ARG A 31 9.38 -11.11 -2.73
C ARG A 31 8.18 -10.16 -2.78
N THR A 32 7.17 -10.43 -1.96
CA THR A 32 5.98 -9.58 -1.88
C THR A 32 6.30 -8.20 -1.32
N LEU A 33 7.10 -8.11 -0.24
CA LEU A 33 7.57 -6.84 0.31
C LEU A 33 8.37 -6.03 -0.71
N VAL A 34 9.27 -6.66 -1.48
CA VAL A 34 10.02 -5.99 -2.55
C VAL A 34 9.09 -5.47 -3.64
N MET A 35 8.08 -6.26 -4.05
CA MET A 35 7.10 -5.80 -5.03
C MET A 35 6.24 -4.65 -4.50
N LEU A 36 5.88 -4.65 -3.21
CA LEU A 36 5.13 -3.55 -2.59
C LEU A 36 5.97 -2.27 -2.57
N ASP A 37 7.26 -2.36 -2.22
CA ASP A 37 8.19 -1.22 -2.25
C ASP A 37 8.30 -0.62 -3.66
N GLU A 38 8.52 -1.46 -4.68
CA GLU A 38 8.56 -1.02 -6.08
C GLU A 38 7.23 -0.41 -6.55
N GLN A 39 6.09 -0.97 -6.13
CA GLN A 39 4.77 -0.41 -6.41
C GLN A 39 4.55 0.94 -5.72
N GLY A 40 5.05 1.12 -4.49
CA GLY A 40 5.02 2.39 -3.78
C GLY A 40 5.75 3.50 -4.55
N GLU A 41 6.96 3.22 -5.02
CA GLU A 41 7.71 4.18 -5.85
C GLU A 41 7.00 4.48 -7.18
N GLN A 42 6.33 3.49 -7.77
CA GLN A 42 5.53 3.70 -8.98
C GLN A 42 4.36 4.66 -8.70
N LEU A 43 3.67 4.50 -7.58
CA LEU A 43 2.58 5.39 -7.18
C LEU A 43 3.07 6.82 -6.91
N GLU A 44 4.25 7.00 -6.29
CA GLU A 44 4.85 8.32 -6.11
C GLU A 44 5.09 9.02 -7.45
N ARG A 45 5.66 8.30 -8.44
CA ARG A 45 5.84 8.84 -9.79
C ARG A 45 4.52 9.20 -10.47
N VAL A 46 3.46 8.43 -10.23
CA VAL A 46 2.12 8.73 -10.76
C VAL A 46 1.53 9.97 -10.07
N GLU A 47 1.65 10.10 -8.75
CA GLU A 47 1.19 11.26 -7.98
C GLU A 47 1.89 12.55 -8.47
N ASP A 48 3.21 12.50 -8.67
CA ASP A 48 3.99 13.59 -9.26
C ASP A 48 3.55 13.93 -10.69
N GLY A 49 3.28 12.92 -11.51
CA GLY A 49 2.73 13.11 -12.85
C GLY A 49 1.37 13.82 -12.83
N MET A 50 0.50 13.47 -11.87
CA MET A 50 -0.79 14.13 -11.69
C MET A 50 -0.64 15.59 -11.25
N ASN A 51 0.32 15.87 -10.37
CA ASN A 51 0.66 17.24 -9.96
C ASN A 51 1.17 18.09 -11.14
N HIS A 52 2.01 17.50 -12.00
CA HIS A 52 2.48 18.16 -13.22
C HIS A 52 1.33 18.49 -14.17
N ILE A 53 0.45 17.51 -14.45
CA ILE A 53 -0.73 17.72 -15.30
C ILE A 53 -1.62 18.82 -14.73
N ASN A 54 -1.85 18.83 -13.41
CA ASN A 54 -2.66 19.85 -12.76
C ASN A 54 -2.09 21.26 -12.99
N LYS A 55 -0.76 21.40 -12.93
CA LYS A 55 -0.04 22.65 -13.21
C LYS A 55 -0.15 23.05 -14.68
N ASP A 56 0.10 22.13 -15.60
CA ASP A 56 -0.02 22.38 -17.04
C ASP A 56 -1.44 22.80 -17.41
N MET A 57 -2.44 22.17 -16.81
CA MET A 57 -3.84 22.54 -17.02
C MET A 57 -4.17 23.93 -16.52
N MET A 58 -3.58 24.38 -15.39
CA MET A 58 -3.74 25.77 -14.92
C MET A 58 -3.15 26.77 -15.92
N GLU A 59 -2.00 26.45 -16.51
CA GLU A 59 -1.36 27.31 -17.51
C GLU A 59 -2.11 27.32 -18.85
N ALA A 60 -2.59 26.16 -19.29
CA ALA A 60 -3.41 26.02 -20.50
C ALA A 60 -4.73 26.80 -20.37
N GLU A 61 -5.43 26.69 -19.23
CA GLU A 61 -6.66 27.44 -18.97
C GLU A 61 -6.43 28.96 -18.99
N LYS A 62 -5.32 29.43 -18.42
CA LYS A 62 -4.93 30.85 -18.47
C LYS A 62 -4.67 31.31 -19.90
N SER A 63 -3.92 30.52 -20.67
CA SER A 63 -3.62 30.80 -22.08
C SER A 63 -4.88 30.86 -22.94
N LEU A 64 -5.79 29.88 -22.80
CA LEU A 64 -7.08 29.88 -23.50
C LEU A 64 -7.93 31.10 -23.13
N LYS A 65 -7.93 31.50 -21.85
CA LYS A 65 -8.63 32.71 -21.39
C LYS A 65 -8.05 33.98 -22.01
N ASP A 66 -6.73 34.08 -22.14
CA ASP A 66 -6.07 35.25 -22.72
C ASP A 66 -6.23 35.31 -24.24
N VAL A 67 -6.22 34.18 -24.95
CA VAL A 67 -6.60 34.11 -26.38
C VAL A 67 -8.05 34.59 -26.58
N GLY A 68 -8.98 34.16 -25.73
CA GLY A 68 -10.37 34.65 -25.77
C GLY A 68 -10.49 36.17 -25.54
N LYS A 69 -9.60 36.78 -24.75
CA LYS A 69 -9.56 38.23 -24.54
C LYS A 69 -8.89 39.01 -25.68
N CYS A 70 -7.99 38.39 -26.44
CA CYS A 70 -7.33 39.02 -27.59
C CYS A 70 -8.33 39.35 -28.72
N CYS A 71 -9.48 38.67 -28.76
CA CYS A 71 -10.62 39.09 -29.58
C CYS A 71 -11.33 40.36 -29.07
N GLY A 72 -11.10 40.82 -27.83
CA GLY A 72 -11.95 41.77 -27.11
C GLY A 72 -11.81 43.27 -27.44
N LEU A 73 -10.98 43.66 -28.41
CA LEU A 73 -10.94 45.06 -28.90
C LEU A 73 -11.46 45.25 -30.32
N VAL A 74 -11.58 44.17 -31.13
CA VAL A 74 -12.02 44.25 -32.54
C VAL A 74 -12.95 43.08 -32.96
N CYS A 75 -13.23 42.10 -32.09
CA CYS A 75 -14.05 40.93 -32.45
C CYS A 75 -15.17 40.67 -31.41
N PRO A 76 -16.43 40.48 -31.83
CA PRO A 76 -17.57 40.25 -30.94
C PRO A 76 -17.61 38.78 -30.47
N CYS A 77 -16.81 38.43 -29.46
CA CYS A 77 -16.84 37.10 -28.83
C CYS A 77 -17.31 37.21 -27.37
N ASP A 78 -18.38 36.47 -27.03
CA ASP A 78 -19.06 36.50 -25.74
C ASP A 78 -18.16 36.12 -24.56
N LYS A 79 -18.29 36.88 -23.46
CA LYS A 79 -17.61 36.64 -22.17
C LYS A 79 -17.95 35.25 -21.62
N LEU A 80 -17.03 34.30 -21.79
CA LEU A 80 -17.11 32.99 -21.15
C LEU A 80 -16.47 33.02 -19.75
N LYS A 81 -17.28 32.73 -18.72
CA LYS A 81 -16.86 32.53 -17.33
C LYS A 81 -16.13 31.18 -17.21
N GLY A 82 -14.86 31.20 -16.81
CA GLY A 82 -14.10 30.01 -16.44
C GLY A 82 -14.07 29.85 -14.91
N GLY A 83 -14.53 28.70 -14.42
CA GLY A 83 -14.50 28.35 -13.00
C GLY A 83 -14.31 26.84 -12.85
N GLY A 84 -13.07 26.38 -13.00
CA GLY A 84 -12.64 25.08 -12.51
C GLY A 84 -11.83 25.29 -11.24
N GLN A 85 -12.24 24.71 -10.13
CA GLN A 85 -11.48 24.78 -8.88
C GLN A 85 -10.25 23.86 -8.99
N SER A 86 -9.05 24.43 -8.87
CA SER A 86 -7.80 23.68 -8.74
C SER A 86 -7.69 23.11 -7.33
N TRP A 87 -7.27 21.86 -7.21
CA TRP A 87 -7.02 21.19 -5.93
C TRP A 87 -5.64 21.60 -5.42
N GLY A 88 -5.54 21.88 -4.12
CA GLY A 88 -4.29 22.36 -3.50
C GLY A 88 -4.44 23.30 -2.29
N ASN A 89 -5.65 23.57 -1.78
CA ASN A 89 -5.85 24.51 -0.66
C ASN A 89 -6.45 23.87 0.61
N ASN A 90 -6.19 22.59 0.88
CA ASN A 90 -6.47 22.03 2.21
C ASN A 90 -5.33 21.14 2.68
N GLN A 91 -4.45 21.78 3.45
CA GLN A 91 -3.91 21.29 4.72
C GLN A 91 -3.61 19.80 4.75
N ASP A 92 -2.34 19.52 4.51
CA ASP A 92 -1.57 18.37 4.98
C ASP A 92 -1.77 18.19 6.49
N GLY A 93 -2.92 17.61 6.84
CA GLY A 93 -3.25 17.18 8.17
C GLY A 93 -2.42 15.95 8.47
N VAL A 94 -1.21 16.18 8.97
CA VAL A 94 -0.31 15.18 9.53
C VAL A 94 -1.13 14.15 10.28
N VAL A 95 -1.27 12.96 9.71
CA VAL A 95 -1.94 11.84 10.37
C VAL A 95 -1.02 11.38 11.48
N SER A 96 -1.21 11.94 12.66
CA SER A 96 -0.64 11.46 13.91
C SER A 96 -1.38 10.19 14.34
N SER A 97 -1.29 9.13 13.53
CA SER A 97 -1.59 7.77 13.97
C SER A 97 -0.27 7.03 14.09
N GLN A 98 0.55 7.48 15.05
CA GLN A 98 1.56 6.61 15.61
C GLN A 98 0.80 5.41 16.21
N PRO A 99 1.07 4.16 15.80
CA PRO A 99 0.48 3.03 16.50
C PRO A 99 1.08 3.02 17.89
N ALA A 100 0.34 3.53 18.87
CA ALA A 100 0.58 3.21 20.26
C ALA A 100 0.45 1.70 20.36
N ARG A 101 1.58 0.99 20.39
CA ARG A 101 1.65 -0.39 20.83
C ARG A 101 1.22 -0.39 22.30
N VAL A 102 -0.10 -0.42 22.53
CA VAL A 102 -0.64 -1.01 23.76
C VAL A 102 -0.37 -2.50 23.61
N VAL A 103 0.82 -2.90 24.05
CA VAL A 103 1.08 -4.28 24.40
C VAL A 103 0.12 -4.55 25.54
N ASP A 104 -0.93 -5.33 25.28
CA ASP A 104 -1.80 -5.86 26.33
C ASP A 104 -0.90 -6.66 27.28
N GLU A 105 -0.73 -6.16 28.50
CA GLU A 105 0.10 -6.76 29.56
C GLU A 105 -0.43 -8.15 29.96
N ARG A 106 -1.59 -8.56 29.43
CA ARG A 106 -2.18 -9.88 29.54
C ARG A 106 -1.63 -10.91 28.54
N GLU A 107 -0.95 -10.50 27.47
CA GLU A 107 -0.23 -11.41 26.57
C GLU A 107 1.16 -11.78 27.10
N GLN A 108 1.63 -11.13 28.17
CA GLN A 108 2.96 -11.37 28.74
C GLN A 108 3.01 -12.54 29.73
N MET A 109 1.89 -13.25 29.95
CA MET A 109 1.78 -14.34 30.94
C MET A 109 1.41 -15.72 30.37
N ALA A 110 1.72 -16.01 29.10
CA ALA A 110 1.36 -17.32 28.51
C ALA A 110 2.49 -18.08 27.79
N ILE A 111 3.74 -17.63 27.80
CA ILE A 111 4.86 -18.33 27.13
C ILE A 111 6.05 -18.50 28.09
N SER A 112 5.82 -19.13 29.25
CA SER A 112 6.91 -19.57 30.15
C SER A 112 6.81 -21.07 30.49
N GLY A 113 6.01 -21.82 29.74
CA GLY A 113 6.09 -23.28 29.68
C GLY A 113 6.42 -23.65 28.25
N GLY A 114 7.29 -24.65 28.07
CA GLY A 114 7.60 -25.21 26.75
C GLY A 114 6.32 -25.48 25.94
N PHE A 115 6.46 -25.47 24.62
CA PHE A 115 5.39 -25.72 23.66
C PHE A 115 4.71 -27.07 23.89
N ILE A 116 5.36 -28.00 24.60
CA ILE A 116 4.84 -29.31 24.94
C ILE A 116 4.76 -29.50 26.46
N ARG A 117 3.63 -30.09 26.90
CA ARG A 117 3.51 -30.58 28.27
C ARG A 117 4.31 -31.87 28.43
N ARG A 118 5.42 -31.78 29.16
CA ARG A 118 6.32 -32.91 29.46
C ARG A 118 5.58 -34.02 30.23
N VAL A 119 5.71 -35.26 29.77
CA VAL A 119 5.15 -36.47 30.40
C VAL A 119 6.26 -37.42 30.80
N THR A 120 7.24 -37.63 29.93
CA THR A 120 8.38 -38.53 30.17
C THR A 120 9.70 -37.81 30.44
N ASP A 121 9.79 -36.51 30.18
CA ASP A 121 10.99 -35.66 30.28
C ASP A 121 12.22 -36.30 29.61
N ASP A 122 11.97 -37.00 28.51
CA ASP A 122 12.98 -37.68 27.74
C ASP A 122 13.52 -36.79 26.61
N ALA A 123 14.65 -37.19 26.03
CA ALA A 123 15.30 -36.43 24.96
C ALA A 123 14.35 -36.13 23.78
N ARG A 124 13.34 -36.98 23.55
CA ARG A 124 12.29 -36.79 22.55
C ARG A 124 11.46 -35.53 22.86
N GLU A 125 10.91 -35.40 24.07
CA GLU A 125 10.11 -34.23 24.44
C GLU A 125 10.94 -32.95 24.38
N ASN A 126 12.23 -32.99 24.68
CA ASN A 126 13.13 -31.84 24.53
C ASN A 126 13.36 -31.46 23.05
N GLU A 127 13.64 -32.44 22.17
CA GLU A 127 13.80 -32.18 20.73
C GLU A 127 12.53 -31.60 20.11
N MET A 128 11.36 -32.11 20.51
CA MET A 128 10.09 -31.58 20.02
C MET A 128 9.83 -30.16 20.53
N ASP A 129 10.22 -29.82 21.76
CA ASP A 129 10.10 -28.48 22.33
C ASP A 129 11.01 -27.48 21.58
N GLU A 130 12.27 -27.88 21.30
CA GLU A 130 13.24 -27.09 20.52
C GLU A 130 12.78 -26.88 19.06
N ASN A 131 12.19 -27.90 18.45
CA ASN A 131 11.65 -27.82 17.10
C ASN A 131 10.43 -26.87 17.03
N LEU A 132 9.52 -26.96 17.98
CA LEU A 132 8.36 -26.05 18.05
C LEU A 132 8.77 -24.62 18.40
N GLU A 133 9.85 -24.43 19.16
CA GLU A 133 10.44 -23.11 19.39
C GLU A 133 10.93 -22.47 18.09
N GLN A 134 11.62 -23.24 17.24
CA GLN A 134 12.05 -22.78 15.92
C GLN A 134 10.86 -22.41 15.03
N VAL A 135 9.82 -23.25 14.98
CA VAL A 135 8.58 -22.97 14.23
C VAL A 135 7.90 -21.70 14.77
N GLY A 136 7.87 -21.52 16.10
CA GLY A 136 7.39 -20.31 16.74
C GLY A 136 8.14 -19.06 16.28
N GLY A 137 9.46 -19.15 16.13
CA GLY A 137 10.30 -18.11 15.56
C GLY A 137 9.96 -17.78 14.10
N ILE A 138 9.77 -18.79 13.26
CA ILE A 138 9.36 -18.62 11.85
C ILE A 138 8.00 -17.92 11.77
N ILE A 139 7.01 -18.37 12.54
CA ILE A 139 5.68 -17.76 12.61
C ILE A 139 5.78 -16.30 13.09
N GLY A 140 6.65 -16.03 14.07
CA GLY A 140 6.93 -14.67 14.54
C GLY A 140 7.44 -13.74 13.44
N ASN A 141 8.35 -14.23 12.58
CA ASN A 141 8.85 -13.48 11.43
C ASN A 141 7.76 -13.27 10.36
N LEU A 142 6.99 -14.31 10.04
CA LEU A 142 5.85 -14.23 9.11
C LEU A 142 4.82 -13.21 9.58
N ARG A 143 4.55 -13.14 10.88
CA ARG A 143 3.65 -12.14 11.47
C ARG A 143 4.17 -10.72 11.25
N HIS A 144 5.46 -10.46 11.48
CA HIS A 144 6.02 -9.13 11.27
C HIS A 144 5.92 -8.72 9.79
N MET A 145 6.29 -9.61 8.86
CA MET A 145 6.13 -9.33 7.42
C MET A 145 4.67 -9.09 7.04
N ALA A 146 3.72 -9.85 7.60
CA ALA A 146 2.30 -9.64 7.33
C ALA A 146 1.79 -8.27 7.84
N LEU A 147 2.28 -7.82 9.00
CA LEU A 147 1.96 -6.49 9.53
C LEU A 147 2.57 -5.38 8.67
N ASP A 148 3.83 -5.52 8.25
CA ASP A 148 4.52 -4.54 7.41
C ASP A 148 3.85 -4.43 6.03
N MET A 149 3.54 -5.58 5.40
CA MET A 149 2.77 -5.61 4.15
C MET A 149 1.40 -4.96 4.31
N GLY A 150 0.69 -5.22 5.42
CA GLY A 150 -0.62 -4.64 5.67
C GLY A 150 -0.58 -3.10 5.77
N ASN A 151 0.38 -2.57 6.53
CA ASN A 151 0.55 -1.12 6.69
C ASN A 151 0.95 -0.43 5.37
N GLU A 152 1.80 -1.07 4.58
CA GLU A 152 2.22 -0.56 3.28
C GLU A 152 1.04 -0.52 2.30
N ILE A 153 0.25 -1.60 2.23
CA ILE A 153 -0.96 -1.64 1.41
C ILE A 153 -1.97 -0.55 1.83
N ASP A 154 -2.21 -0.35 3.13
CA ASP A 154 -3.10 0.70 3.61
C ASP A 154 -2.62 2.10 3.22
N THR A 155 -1.30 2.32 3.24
CA THR A 155 -0.69 3.59 2.84
C THR A 155 -0.85 3.82 1.33
N GLN A 156 -0.53 2.81 0.53
CA GLN A 156 -0.69 2.85 -0.93
C GLN A 156 -2.16 3.02 -1.34
N ASN A 157 -3.10 2.36 -0.67
CA ASN A 157 -4.54 2.53 -0.94
C ASN A 157 -4.98 3.99 -0.77
N ARG A 158 -4.57 4.65 0.32
CA ARG A 158 -4.87 6.08 0.53
C ARG A 158 -4.21 6.98 -0.51
N GLN A 159 -3.03 6.61 -1.00
CA GLN A 159 -2.37 7.34 -2.10
C GLN A 159 -3.14 7.20 -3.41
N ILE A 160 -3.59 5.99 -3.73
CA ILE A 160 -4.40 5.72 -4.92
C ILE A 160 -5.70 6.54 -4.87
N ASP A 161 -6.38 6.64 -3.71
CA ASP A 161 -7.57 7.48 -3.57
C ASP A 161 -7.29 8.95 -3.94
N ARG A 162 -6.19 9.54 -3.46
CA ARG A 162 -5.79 10.91 -3.83
C ARG A 162 -5.49 11.03 -5.32
N ILE A 163 -4.80 10.04 -5.90
CA ILE A 163 -4.50 10.01 -7.33
C ILE A 163 -5.78 9.94 -8.16
N MET A 164 -6.76 9.14 -7.74
CA MET A 164 -8.07 9.03 -8.41
C MET A 164 -8.82 10.36 -8.41
N ASP A 165 -8.89 11.04 -7.26
CA ASP A 165 -9.51 12.37 -7.15
C ASP A 165 -8.82 13.39 -8.09
N MET A 166 -7.49 13.41 -8.11
CA MET A 166 -6.71 14.26 -9.00
C MET A 166 -6.94 13.93 -10.48
N ALA A 167 -7.02 12.64 -10.82
CA ALA A 167 -7.24 12.16 -12.17
C ALA A 167 -8.62 12.58 -12.70
N ASP A 168 -9.68 12.42 -11.90
CA ASP A 168 -11.05 12.81 -12.26
C ASP A 168 -11.18 14.32 -12.49
N SER A 169 -10.53 15.11 -11.63
CA SER A 169 -10.43 16.56 -11.82
C SER A 169 -9.68 16.93 -13.09
N ASN A 170 -8.48 16.38 -13.28
CA ASN A 170 -7.64 16.67 -14.45
C ASN A 170 -8.38 16.28 -15.73
N LYS A 171 -9.07 15.13 -15.75
CA LYS A 171 -9.92 14.70 -16.85
C LYS A 171 -11.00 15.73 -17.18
N THR A 172 -11.75 16.18 -16.18
CA THR A 172 -12.82 17.18 -16.37
C THR A 172 -12.26 18.48 -16.95
N ARG A 173 -11.12 18.96 -16.43
CA ARG A 173 -10.46 20.18 -16.91
C ARG A 173 -9.95 20.05 -18.34
N ILE A 174 -9.37 18.90 -18.70
CA ILE A 174 -8.92 18.60 -20.07
C ILE A 174 -10.12 18.62 -21.02
N ASP A 175 -11.22 17.96 -20.66
CA ASP A 175 -12.43 17.91 -21.47
C ASP A 175 -13.02 19.33 -21.68
N GLU A 176 -13.07 20.15 -20.62
CA GLU A 176 -13.48 21.56 -20.73
C GLU A 176 -12.55 22.41 -21.61
N ALA A 177 -11.23 22.29 -21.42
CA ALA A 177 -10.24 23.02 -22.20
C ALA A 177 -10.32 22.65 -23.68
N ASN A 178 -10.49 21.37 -23.98
CA ASN A 178 -10.66 20.87 -25.34
C ASN A 178 -11.95 21.38 -26.00
N GLN A 179 -13.08 21.40 -25.28
CA GLN A 179 -14.32 22.01 -25.76
C GLN A 179 -14.15 23.50 -26.06
N ARG A 180 -13.46 24.25 -25.19
CA ARG A 180 -13.18 25.69 -25.41
C ARG A 180 -12.28 25.91 -26.63
N ALA A 181 -11.21 25.13 -26.78
CA ALA A 181 -10.32 25.21 -27.93
C ALA A 181 -11.05 24.90 -29.25
N THR A 182 -11.87 23.84 -29.25
CA THR A 182 -12.71 23.46 -30.41
C THR A 182 -13.65 24.58 -30.81
N LYS A 183 -14.31 25.25 -29.85
CA LYS A 183 -15.17 26.41 -30.13
C LYS A 183 -14.38 27.57 -30.75
N MET A 184 -13.16 27.85 -30.28
CA MET A 184 -12.33 28.91 -30.85
C MET A 184 -11.86 28.59 -32.28
N LEU A 185 -11.60 27.32 -32.61
CA LEU A 185 -11.22 26.90 -33.96
C LEU A 185 -12.40 26.81 -34.93
N GLY A 186 -13.58 26.41 -34.45
CA GLY A 186 -14.80 26.29 -35.25
C GLY A 186 -15.61 27.57 -35.41
N SER A 187 -15.22 28.66 -34.74
CA SER A 187 -15.84 30.00 -34.89
C SER A 187 -15.09 30.90 -35.90
N GLY A 188 -14.24 30.32 -36.74
CA GLY A 188 -13.54 31.00 -37.83
C GLY A 188 -14.36 31.07 -39.11
#